data_AF-M0H804-F1
#
_entry.id   AF-M0H804-F1
#
_cell.length_a   1.000
_cell.length_b   1.000
_cell.length_c   1.000
_cell.angle_alpha   90.00
_cell.angle_beta   90.00
_cell.angle_gamma   90.00
#
_symmetry.space_group_name_H-M   'P 1'
#
loop_
_entity.id
_entity.type
_entity.pdbx_description
1 polymer ?
#
loop_
_entity_poly.entity_id
_entity_poly.type
_entity_poly.pdbx_seq_one_letter_code
_entity_poly.pdbx_strand_id
1 'polypeptide(L)'
;MGLRRRRRARLEAATRDAAVGGGRDRDRLEVELFHVHLPKLADAGFVEWNRHLGSVACGPRFDEIEPLLRFLDENAGELSAGGRD
;
A
#
# COMPACT_ATOMS: atom_id res chain seq x y z
N MET A 1 8.54 6.19 -17.85
CA MET A 1 8.51 7.59 -17.34
C MET A 1 7.56 7.65 -16.15
N GLY A 2 7.84 6.96 -15.05
CA GLY A 2 8.72 7.44 -13.99
C GLY A 2 7.92 7.74 -12.72
N LEU A 3 7.20 6.74 -12.19
CA LEU A 3 6.43 6.83 -10.92
C LEU A 3 7.29 7.31 -9.73
N ARG A 4 8.61 7.19 -9.87
CA ARG A 4 9.64 7.73 -8.97
C ARG A 4 9.48 9.20 -8.61
N ARG A 5 8.80 10.04 -9.41
CA ARG A 5 8.78 11.50 -9.17
C ARG A 5 7.61 12.06 -8.34
N ARG A 6 6.56 11.32 -7.98
CA ARG A 6 5.33 11.99 -7.47
C ARG A 6 4.54 11.42 -6.28
N ARG A 7 4.99 10.43 -5.51
CA ARG A 7 4.20 9.99 -4.33
C ARG A 7 4.99 9.91 -3.04
N ARG A 8 5.00 11.02 -2.28
CA ARG A 8 5.00 10.95 -0.82
C ARG A 8 3.55 10.74 -0.40
N ALA A 9 3.17 9.52 -0.04
CA ALA A 9 1.89 9.26 0.59
C ALA A 9 2.05 9.36 2.11
N ARG A 10 1.19 10.15 2.76
CA ARG A 10 0.97 10.03 4.22
C ARG A 10 0.15 8.76 4.46
N LEU A 11 0.52 7.97 5.47
CA LEU A 11 -0.18 6.71 5.81
C LEU A 11 -1.70 6.88 5.92
N GLU A 12 -2.13 8.02 6.46
CA GLU A 12 -3.55 8.36 6.68
C GLU A 12 -4.41 8.29 5.40
N ALA A 13 -3.82 8.53 4.22
CA ALA A 13 -4.54 8.46 2.96
C ALA A 13 -4.64 7.02 2.43
N ALA A 14 -3.60 6.20 2.63
CA ALA A 14 -3.57 4.81 2.13
C ALA A 14 -4.57 3.91 2.88
N THR A 15 -4.80 4.17 4.17
CA THR A 15 -5.81 3.44 4.95
C THR A 15 -7.25 3.84 4.59
N ARG A 16 -7.44 4.88 3.78
CA ARG A 16 -8.76 5.33 3.32
C ARG A 16 -9.32 4.54 2.15
N ASP A 17 -8.47 4.07 1.26
CA ASP A 17 -8.92 3.29 0.10
C ASP A 17 -9.07 1.79 0.41
N ALA A 18 -8.32 1.26 1.39
CA ALA A 18 -8.40 -0.16 1.78
C ALA A 18 -9.57 -0.49 2.73
N ALA A 19 -10.18 0.52 3.37
CA ALA A 19 -11.23 0.34 4.36
C ALA A 19 -12.64 0.48 3.75
N VAL A 20 -13.00 -0.41 2.82
CA VAL A 20 -14.42 -0.69 2.51
C VAL A 20 -14.93 -1.69 3.56
N GLY A 21 -14.93 -1.25 4.82
CA GLY A 21 -15.24 -2.06 6.00
C GLY A 21 -15.07 -1.16 7.23
N GLY A 22 -16.07 -1.12 8.12
CA GLY A 22 -16.25 -0.05 9.12
C GLY A 22 -15.04 0.25 10.02
N GLY A 23 -15.06 1.41 10.69
CA GLY A 23 -13.89 2.00 11.38
C GLY A 23 -13.12 1.13 12.39
N ARG A 24 -13.65 0.01 12.89
CA ARG A 24 -12.89 -0.95 13.71
C ARG A 24 -11.88 -1.77 12.89
N ASP A 25 -12.17 -2.01 11.62
CA ASP A 25 -11.25 -2.70 10.71
C ASP A 25 -10.11 -1.76 10.29
N ARG A 26 -10.35 -0.44 10.28
CA ARG A 26 -9.32 0.57 10.02
C ARG A 26 -8.24 0.58 11.10
N ASP A 27 -8.62 0.65 12.37
CA ASP A 27 -7.63 0.70 13.47
C ASP A 27 -6.76 -0.57 13.49
N ARG A 28 -7.37 -1.73 13.26
CA ARG A 28 -6.66 -3.00 13.14
C ARG A 28 -5.73 -3.02 11.93
N LEU A 29 -6.21 -2.57 10.77
CA LEU A 29 -5.41 -2.49 9.55
C LEU A 29 -4.22 -1.53 9.73
N GLU A 30 -4.42 -0.41 10.41
CA GLU A 30 -3.34 0.54 10.72
C GLU A 30 -2.25 -0.09 11.59
N VAL A 31 -2.63 -0.85 12.63
CA VAL A 31 -1.70 -1.61 13.46
C VAL A 31 -0.96 -2.67 12.64
N GLU A 32 -1.65 -3.45 11.81
CA GLU A 32 -1.04 -4.49 10.97
C GLU A 32 -0.09 -3.89 9.92
N LEU A 33 -0.48 -2.78 9.27
CA LEU A 33 0.38 -2.06 8.33
C LEU A 33 1.64 -1.54 9.02
N PHE A 34 1.48 -0.88 10.17
CA PHE A 34 2.59 -0.25 10.89
C PHE A 34 3.56 -1.29 11.47
N HIS A 35 3.06 -2.35 12.08
CA HIS A 35 3.89 -3.30 12.83
C HIS A 35 4.33 -4.53 12.02
N VAL A 36 3.62 -4.88 10.94
CA VAL A 36 3.88 -6.13 10.19
C VAL A 36 4.27 -5.85 8.75
N HIS A 37 3.45 -5.12 7.98
CA HIS A 37 3.63 -5.05 6.53
C HIS A 37 4.69 -4.04 6.10
N LEU A 38 4.64 -2.80 6.60
CA LEU A 38 5.59 -1.76 6.22
C LEU A 38 7.04 -2.09 6.61
N PRO A 39 7.33 -2.67 7.80
CA PRO A 39 8.68 -3.13 8.11
C PRO A 39 9.19 -4.15 7.08
N LYS A 40 8.40 -5.17 6.76
CA LYS A 40 8.79 -6.22 5.80
C LYS A 40 9.04 -5.67 4.40
N LEU A 41 8.20 -4.76 3.92
CA LEU A 41 8.37 -4.14 2.61
C LEU A 41 9.59 -3.21 2.58
N ALA A 42 9.91 -2.55 3.70
CA ALA A 42 11.10 -1.73 3.82
C ALA A 42 12.38 -2.58 3.85
N ASP A 43 12.37 -3.67 4.62
CA ASP A 43 13.47 -4.64 4.69
C ASP A 43 13.74 -5.27 3.32
N ALA A 44 12.67 -5.54 2.54
CA ALA A 44 12.78 -6.04 1.17
C ALA A 44 13.23 -4.96 0.15
N GLY A 45 13.27 -3.69 0.54
CA GLY A 45 13.70 -2.57 -0.32
C GLY A 45 12.63 -2.07 -1.30
N PHE A 46 11.37 -2.52 -1.15
CA PHE A 46 10.27 -2.10 -2.01
C PHE A 46 9.69 -0.74 -1.61
N VAL A 47 9.78 -0.39 -0.32
CA VAL A 47 9.37 0.92 0.19
C VAL A 47 10.44 1.55 1.05
N GLU A 48 10.43 2.88 1.14
CA GLU A 48 11.12 3.63 2.18
C GLU A 48 10.07 4.09 3.19
N TRP A 49 10.16 3.60 4.42
CA TRP A 49 9.19 3.89 5.47
C TRP A 49 9.80 4.70 6.61
N ASN A 50 9.19 5.84 6.91
CA ASN A 50 9.53 6.64 8.08
C ASN A 50 8.47 6.46 9.16
N ARG A 51 8.78 5.61 10.14
CA ARG A 51 7.91 5.32 11.30
C ARG A 51 7.58 6.56 12.14
N HIS A 52 8.49 7.53 12.21
CA HIS A 52 8.33 8.72 13.04
C HIS A 52 7.39 9.74 12.40
N LEU A 53 7.40 9.84 11.07
CA LEU A 53 6.57 10.76 10.30
C LEU A 53 5.30 10.11 9.73
N GLY A 54 5.15 8.78 9.88
CA GLY A 54 4.04 8.03 9.28
C GLY A 54 4.00 8.16 7.75
N SER A 55 5.15 8.21 7.09
CA SER A 55 5.22 8.42 5.64
C SER A 55 5.87 7.25 4.93
N VAL A 56 5.36 6.92 3.75
CA VAL A 56 5.88 5.85 2.88
C VAL A 56 6.23 6.44 1.51
N ALA A 57 7.37 6.03 0.98
CA ALA A 57 7.83 6.32 -0.37
C ALA A 57 8.23 5.03 -1.10
N CYS A 58 8.37 5.10 -2.42
CA CYS A 58 8.87 3.97 -3.21
C CYS A 58 10.34 3.71 -2.86
N GLY A 59 10.67 2.46 -2.59
CA GLY A 59 12.03 2.04 -2.30
C GLY A 59 12.87 1.82 -3.56
N PRO A 60 14.17 1.53 -3.41
CA PRO A 60 15.07 1.33 -4.54
C PRO A 60 14.64 0.21 -5.49
N ARG A 61 13.99 -0.84 -4.97
CA ARG A 61 13.52 -2.02 -5.72
C ARG A 61 12.08 -1.94 -6.19
N PHE A 62 11.41 -0.80 -6.01
CA PHE A 62 10.00 -0.65 -6.34
C PHE A 62 9.68 -1.00 -7.81
N ASP A 63 10.59 -0.68 -8.73
CA ASP A 63 10.42 -0.94 -10.17
C ASP A 63 10.26 -2.45 -10.49
N GLU A 64 10.73 -3.36 -9.61
CA GLU A 64 10.55 -4.81 -9.77
C GLU A 64 9.09 -5.24 -9.62
N ILE A 65 8.35 -4.57 -8.73
CA ILE A 65 6.95 -4.88 -8.41
C ILE A 65 5.97 -3.92 -9.06
N GLU A 66 6.44 -2.77 -9.58
CA GLU A 66 5.62 -1.77 -10.27
C GLU A 66 4.71 -2.38 -11.35
N PRO A 67 5.18 -3.28 -12.24
CA PRO A 67 4.32 -3.85 -13.28
C PRO A 67 3.16 -4.67 -12.70
N LEU A 68 3.41 -5.45 -11.64
CA LEU A 68 2.39 -6.24 -10.97
C LEU A 68 1.38 -5.34 -10.25
N LEU A 69 1.86 -4.32 -9.53
CA LEU A 69 0.98 -3.38 -8.84
C LEU A 69 0.10 -2.61 -9.82
N ARG A 70 0.65 -2.22 -10.99
CA ARG A 70 -0.13 -1.59 -12.05
C ARG A 70 -1.20 -2.51 -12.60
N PHE A 71 -0.85 -3.76 -12.88
CA PHE A 71 -1.82 -4.76 -13.32
C PHE A 71 -2.95 -4.93 -12.29
N LEU A 72 -2.61 -5.04 -11.00
CA LEU A 72 -3.61 -5.17 -9.94
C LEU A 72 -4.52 -3.94 -9.84
N ASP A 73 -3.98 -2.73 -10.02
CA ASP A 73 -4.75 -1.47 -10.01
C ASP A 73 -5.71 -1.39 -11.20
N GLU A 74 -5.23 -1.75 -12.40
CA GLU A 74 -6.02 -1.80 -13.63
C GLU A 74 -7.15 -2.85 -13.55
N ASN A 75 -6.95 -3.95 -12.81
CA ASN A 75 -7.90 -5.05 -12.67
C ASN A 75 -8.68 -5.03 -11.34
N ALA A 76 -8.48 -4.04 -10.47
CA ALA A 76 -9.08 -3.98 -9.13
C ALA A 76 -10.63 -3.99 -9.17
N GLY A 77 -11.22 -3.50 -10.27
CA GLY A 77 -12.66 -3.57 -10.51
C GLY A 77 -13.19 -4.96 -10.90
N GLU A 78 -12.35 -5.82 -11.50
CA GLU A 78 -12.76 -7.17 -11.95
C GLU A 78 -12.61 -8.22 -10.84
N LEU A 79 -11.60 -8.07 -9.98
CA LEU A 79 -11.41 -8.94 -8.81
C LEU A 79 -12.51 -8.80 -7.75
N SER A 80 -13.22 -7.66 -7.71
CA SER A 80 -14.34 -7.42 -6.80
C SER A 80 -15.64 -8.12 -7.23
N ALA A 81 -15.72 -8.66 -8.45
CA ALA A 81 -16.97 -9.19 -9.02
C ALA A 81 -17.13 -10.72 -8.89
N GLY A 82 -16.14 -11.45 -8.37
CA GLY A 82 -16.13 -12.92 -8.32
C GLY A 82 -16.40 -13.54 -6.94
N GLY A 83 -17.19 -12.88 -6.08
CA GLY A 83 -17.40 -13.30 -4.69
C GLY A 83 -18.87 -13.37 -4.24
N ARG A 84 -19.80 -13.71 -5.14
CA ARG A 84 -21.19 -14.03 -4.81
C ARG A 84 -21.77 -15.05 -5.79
N ASP A 85 -21.45 -16.30 -5.53
CA ASP A 85 -22.16 -17.48 -6.03
C ASP A 85 -22.13 -18.58 -4.97
#